data_AF-A0A942GW09-F1
#
_entry.id   AF-A0A942GW09-F1
#
_cell.length_a   1.000
_cell.length_b   1.000
_cell.length_c   1.000
_cell.angle_alpha   90.00
_cell.angle_beta   90.00
_cell.angle_gamma   90.00
#
_symmetry.space_group_name_H-M   'P 1'
#
loop_
_entity.id
_entity.type
_entity.pdbx_description
1 polymer ?
#
loop_
_entity_poly.entity_id
_entity_poly.type
_entity_poly.pdbx_seq_one_letter_code
_entity_poly.pdbx_strand_id
1 'polypeptide(L)' 'MNLNTLAFLNSPMDWGIILIVVLVLFGGKKIPELMRGVGQGVGELQKGLDEAKKGIMTPTEEQKTAIDQKAP' A
#
# COMPACT_ATOMS: atom_id res chain seq x y z
N MET A 1 6.61 13.75 -41.09
CA MET A 1 6.61 12.86 -39.90
C MET A 1 5.88 11.59 -40.32
N ASN A 2 6.57 10.47 -40.45
CA ASN A 2 6.01 9.26 -41.08
C ASN A 2 5.22 8.43 -40.06
N LEU A 3 4.18 7.73 -40.51
CA LEU A 3 3.32 6.90 -39.64
C LEU A 3 4.13 5.82 -38.88
N ASN A 4 5.18 5.29 -39.50
CA ASN A 4 6.14 4.41 -38.85
C ASN A 4 6.85 5.09 -37.66
N THR A 5 7.21 6.37 -37.76
CA THR A 5 7.84 7.12 -36.67
C THR A 5 6.92 7.26 -35.46
N LEU A 6 5.60 7.35 -35.68
CA LEU A 6 4.60 7.34 -34.60
C LEU A 6 4.35 5.93 -34.06
N ALA A 7 4.43 4.91 -34.90
CA ALA A 7 4.33 3.51 -34.49
C ALA A 7 5.52 3.06 -33.63
N PHE A 8 6.72 3.61 -33.86
CA PHE A 8 7.89 3.37 -33.02
C PHE A 8 7.64 3.82 -31.56
N LEU A 9 6.94 4.96 -31.34
CA LEU A 9 6.64 5.52 -30.01
C LEU A 9 5.69 4.67 -29.15
N ASN A 10 4.97 3.72 -29.76
CA ASN A 10 4.06 2.82 -29.05
C ASN A 10 4.61 1.39 -28.96
N SER A 11 5.88 1.20 -29.31
CA SER A 11 6.49 -0.11 -29.32
C SER A 11 7.00 -0.48 -27.91
N PRO A 12 6.84 -1.74 -27.45
CA PRO A 12 7.28 -2.18 -26.11
C PRO A 12 8.77 -1.94 -25.81
N MET A 13 9.57 -1.76 -26.86
CA MET A 13 11.01 -1.53 -26.77
C MET A 13 11.35 -0.15 -26.14
N ASP A 14 10.48 0.84 -26.29
CA ASP A 14 10.68 2.20 -25.74
C ASP A 14 10.56 2.21 -24.21
N TRP A 15 9.60 1.46 -23.67
CA TRP A 15 9.43 1.29 -22.23
C TRP A 15 10.68 0.66 -21.58
N GLY A 16 11.38 -0.22 -22.30
CA GLY A 16 12.65 -0.79 -21.87
C GLY A 16 13.78 0.24 -21.75
N ILE A 17 13.87 1.18 -22.70
CA ILE A 17 14.87 2.25 -22.68
C ILE A 17 14.62 3.19 -21.49
N ILE A 18 13.36 3.56 -21.24
CA ILE A 18 12.99 4.41 -20.11
C ILE A 18 13.35 3.72 -18.79
N LEU A 19 13.04 2.44 -18.65
CA LEU A 19 13.42 1.65 -17.48
C LEU A 19 14.94 1.62 -17.29
N ILE A 20 15.72 1.43 -18.36
CA ILE A 20 17.18 1.46 -18.32
C ILE A 20 17.71 2.82 -17.86
N VAL A 21 17.19 3.92 -18.41
CA VAL A 21 17.61 5.28 -18.00
C VAL A 21 17.32 5.51 -16.53
N VAL A 22 16.12 5.15 -16.06
CA VAL A 22 15.76 5.24 -14.64
C VAL A 22 16.68 4.34 -13.80
N LEU A 23 16.98 3.13 -14.25
CA LEU A 23 17.87 2.20 -13.55
C LEU A 23 19.32 2.70 -13.47
N VAL A 24 19.80 3.46 -14.45
CA VAL A 24 21.13 4.07 -14.45
C VAL A 24 21.17 5.30 -13.55
N LEU A 25 20.15 6.15 -13.60
CA LEU A 25 20.07 7.37 -12.78
C LEU A 25 19.88 7.05 -11.29
N PHE A 26 19.00 6.10 -10.98
CA PHE A 26 18.70 5.72 -9.60
C PHE A 26 19.50 4.49 -9.13
N GLY A 27 20.02 3.66 -10.03
CA GLY A 27 20.68 2.40 -9.68
C GLY A 27 19.69 1.26 -9.47
N GLY A 28 20.03 0.05 -9.94
CA GLY A 28 19.15 -1.12 -9.88
C GLY A 28 18.74 -1.60 -8.47
N LYS A 29 19.40 -1.10 -7.42
CA LYS A 29 19.08 -1.41 -6.03
C LYS A 29 18.16 -0.40 -5.34
N LYS A 30 18.07 0.84 -5.83
CA LYS A 30 17.28 1.90 -5.17
C LYS A 30 15.79 1.69 -5.31
N ILE A 31 15.29 1.25 -6.47
CA ILE A 31 13.86 0.98 -6.65
C ILE A 31 13.38 -0.14 -5.71
N PRO A 32 14.05 -1.32 -5.63
CA PRO A 32 13.68 -2.36 -4.67
C PRO A 32 13.79 -1.93 -3.20
N GLU A 33 14.80 -1.12 -2.86
CA GLU A 33 15.01 -0.60 -1.51
C GLU A 33 13.88 0.35 -1.08
N LEU A 34 13.48 1.27 -1.97
CA LEU A 34 12.34 2.17 -1.78
C LEU A 34 11.02 1.40 -1.70
N MET A 35 10.80 0.41 -2.57
CA MET A 35 9.60 -0.43 -2.54
C MET A 35 9.47 -1.21 -1.24
N ARG A 36 10.57 -1.74 -0.69
CA ARG A 36 10.58 -2.42 0.60
C ARG A 36 10.21 -1.47 1.74
N GLY A 37 10.79 -0.26 1.76
CA GLY A 37 10.47 0.75 2.77
C GLY A 37 9.01 1.22 2.72
N VAL A 38 8.51 1.54 1.52
CA VAL A 38 7.11 1.93 1.32
C VAL A 38 6.15 0.79 1.65
N GLY A 39 6.47 -0.44 1.23
CA GLY A 39 5.65 -1.62 1.51
C GLY A 39 5.55 -1.94 3.00
N GLN A 40 6.62 -1.75 3.76
CA GLN A 40 6.61 -1.87 5.21
C GLN A 40 5.71 -0.81 5.86
N GLY A 41 5.88 0.47 5.48
CA GLY A 41 5.04 1.55 6.00
C GLY A 41 3.55 1.37 5.70
N VAL A 42 3.20 1.02 4.47
CA VAL A 42 1.81 0.72 4.06
C VAL A 42 1.25 -0.49 4.81
N GLY A 43 2.08 -1.48 5.14
CA GLY A 43 1.68 -2.64 5.93
C GLY A 43 1.37 -2.29 7.39
N GLU A 44 2.18 -1.46 8.03
CA GLU A 44 1.93 -1.00 9.40
C GLU A 44 0.71 -0.08 9.49
N LEU A 45 0.52 0.79 8.49
CA LEU A 45 -0.67 1.64 8.35
C LEU A 45 -1.95 0.80 8.30
N GLN A 46 -1.98 -0.25 7.47
CA GLN A 46 -3.15 -1.14 7.38
C GLN A 46 -3.44 -1.85 8.70
N LYS A 47 -2.41 -2.36 9.38
CA LYS A 47 -2.57 -3.00 10.70
C LYS A 47 -3.15 -2.05 11.74
N GLY A 48 -2.63 -0.82 11.81
CA GLY A 48 -3.15 0.19 12.73
C GLY A 48 -4.61 0.57 12.42
N LEU A 49 -4.98 0.65 11.14
CA LEU A 49 -6.37 0.88 10.73
C LEU A 49 -7.30 -0.29 11.10
N ASP A 50 -6.84 -1.53 10.93
CA ASP A 50 -7.59 -2.73 11.30
C ASP A 50 -7.78 -2.85 12.82
N GLU A 51 -6.75 -2.55 13.60
CA GLU A 51 -6.82 -2.49 15.07
C GLU A 51 -7.76 -1.39 15.54
N ALA A 52 -7.68 -0.19 14.96
CA ALA A 52 -8.61 0.90 15.26
C ALA A 52 -10.05 0.51 14.92
N LYS A 53 -10.28 -0.15 13.78
CA LYS A 53 -11.60 -0.63 13.40
C LYS A 53 -12.12 -1.70 14.37
N LYS A 54 -11.28 -2.63 14.81
CA LYS A 54 -11.64 -3.66 15.79
C LYS A 54 -11.91 -3.06 17.17
N GLY A 55 -11.10 -2.10 17.62
CA GLY A 55 -11.29 -1.41 18.90
C GLY A 55 -12.56 -0.55 18.96
N ILE A 56 -13.02 -0.03 17.83
CA ILE A 56 -14.32 0.66 17.74
C ILE A 56 -15.50 -0.34 17.65
N MET A 57 -15.27 -1.57 17.17
CA MET A 57 -16.30 -2.62 17.07
C MET A 57 -16.37 -3.57 18.27
N THR A 58 -15.47 -3.46 19.24
CA THR A 58 -15.67 -4.02 20.58
C THR A 58 -16.31 -2.93 21.46
N PRO A 59 -17.66 -2.87 21.56
CA PRO A 59 -18.26 -2.12 22.64
C PRO A 59 -17.75 -2.71 23.94
N THR A 60 -17.13 -1.86 24.75
CA THR A 60 -16.96 -1.98 26.20
C THR A 60 -17.83 -3.08 26.80
N GLU A 61 -17.25 -4.27 27.04
CA GLU A 61 -17.91 -5.38 27.75
C GLU A 61 -18.04 -5.13 29.26
N GLU A 62 -17.93 -3.88 29.73
CA GLU A 62 -18.02 -3.51 31.15
C GLU A 62 -19.30 -2.74 31.50
N GLN A 63 -20.47 -3.12 30.96
CA GLN A 63 -21.73 -2.55 31.43
C GLN A 63 -22.93 -3.51 31.36
N LYS A 64 -22.74 -4.81 31.62
CA LYS A 64 -23.86 -5.77 31.72
C LYS A 64 -23.96 -6.57 33.02
N THR A 65 -23.07 -6.38 33.99
CA THR A 65 -23.06 -7.18 35.24
C THR A 65 -23.78 -6.52 36.43
N ALA A 66 -24.43 -5.36 36.27
CA ALA A 66 -25.08 -4.64 37.37
C ALA A 66 -26.61 -4.68 37.39
N ILE A 67 -27.27 -5.33 36.42
CA ILE A 67 -28.74 -5.29 36.29
C ILE A 67 -29.48 -6.60 36.64
N ASP A 68 -28.77 -7.70 36.96
CA ASP A 68 -29.42 -8.99 37.29
C ASP A 68 -29.43 -9.33 38.80
N GLN A 69 -28.97 -8.42 39.67
CA GLN A 69 -28.93 -8.67 41.12
C GLN A 69 -29.96 -7.88 41.93
N LYS A 70 -31.03 -7.37 41.28
CA LYS A 70 -32.14 -6.73 41.99
C LYS A 70 -33.50 -7.06 41.38
N ALA A 71 -33.97 -8.27 41.63
CA ALA A 71 -35.40 -8.53 41.75
C ALA A 71 -35.63 -9.44 42.98
N PRO A 72 -36.36 -8.97 44.01
CA PRO A 72 -36.86 -9.80 45.10
C PRO A 72 -37.98 -10.75 44.66
#